data_AF-A0AAU9RWJ5-F1
#
_entry.id   AF-A0AAU9RWJ5-F1
#
_cell.length_a   1.000
_cell.length_b   1.000
_cell.length_c   1.000
_cell.angle_alpha   90.00
_cell.angle_beta   90.00
_cell.angle_gamma   90.00
#
_symmetry.space_group_name_H-M   'P 1'
#
loop_
_entity.id
_entity.type
_entity.pdbx_description
1 polymer ?
#
loop_
_entity_poly.entity_id
_entity_poly.type
_entity_poly.pdbx_seq_one_letter_code
_entity_poly.pdbx_strand_id
1 'polypeptide(L)'
;SSRDRGSDSSLPAIDQYNETVKNQIQALARVIKLARTYRDDNVPSQIEEGLYLGSVAAACNKNALKSFNVTHILTVASSLSPAHPDDFVYKVVRVVDKEDTNLEIYFDECFDFIDEAKRQGGSVLVHCFIGKSRSVTIVVAYLMKKHGMTLTQALQHVKSKRPVASPNSGFIRQLQDLEKSLQELFHLRMKKQVLWWNKTVHVNNSSYPASSSLSLKQGSKNFMGLRQFEPIVDLAKLWVMMEIRTAKTHKGKRVLETRAPKLVETGKKTLILHGTKTSATISSVLMELYRLKKGGAIKYSRRNENIRPFESGGETSLEFFSLKTDCSIFVYGSHSKKRPDNLLLGRMYDHHVYDLIEVGIENFKSLLSFSYDKKLAPHEGSKPFICFTGEGFENVPELRQLKEVLTDLFRGEVVDNINLTGLDRAYICSAISPTKVFLTHCAIKLKKSGTIVPRIELVEVGPSMDLVIRRNRLPNEGLRKEAMKTSKDKPKKKIKNVEQNEVRGKLGKIYMPDQNVGKIPLPDKSKGVKRERREAKLKHKEEGSASKKQKESE
;
A
#
# COMPACT_ATOMS: atom_id res chain seq x y z
N SER A 1 20.10 55.20 48.92
CA SER A 1 20.94 55.36 47.72
C SER A 1 22.23 54.60 47.99
N SER A 2 22.91 53.88 47.10
CA SER A 2 22.86 53.70 45.65
C SER A 2 23.74 52.46 45.39
N ARG A 3 23.26 51.49 44.60
CA ARG A 3 24.09 50.38 44.09
C ARG A 3 24.64 50.81 42.74
N ASP A 4 25.96 50.89 42.64
CA ASP A 4 26.68 51.27 41.43
C ASP A 4 26.85 50.06 40.50
N ARG A 5 26.71 50.31 39.19
CA ARG A 5 26.80 49.30 38.12
C ARG A 5 28.15 49.46 37.42
N GLY A 6 28.97 48.42 37.46
CA GLY A 6 30.10 48.25 36.52
C GLY A 6 29.68 47.34 35.37
N SER A 7 29.53 47.90 34.18
CA SER A 7 29.29 47.21 32.92
C SER A 7 30.61 46.81 32.27
N ASP A 8 30.80 45.52 32.00
CA ASP A 8 31.89 45.01 31.17
C ASP A 8 31.36 44.77 29.74
N SER A 9 31.93 45.47 28.77
CA SER A 9 31.46 45.53 27.37
C SER A 9 32.60 45.23 26.41
N SER A 10 32.82 43.95 26.07
CA SER A 10 33.80 43.56 25.04
C SER A 10 33.52 42.21 24.38
N LEU A 11 32.29 41.94 23.94
CA LEU A 11 31.90 40.71 23.22
C LEU A 11 31.07 40.84 21.90
N PRO A 12 30.89 41.98 21.20
CA PRO A 12 30.14 41.97 19.92
C PRO A 12 30.96 41.59 18.66
N ALA A 13 32.28 41.78 18.67
CA ALA A 13 33.10 41.74 17.44
C ALA A 13 33.44 40.31 16.96
N ILE A 14 33.60 39.36 17.90
CA ILE A 14 33.96 37.97 17.59
C ILE A 14 32.79 37.23 16.93
N ASP A 15 31.56 37.49 17.38
CA ASP A 15 30.36 36.87 16.81
C ASP A 15 30.05 37.40 15.40
N GLN A 16 30.29 38.69 15.14
CA GLN A 16 30.20 39.25 13.78
C GLN A 16 31.28 38.69 12.84
N TYR A 17 32.51 38.51 13.33
CA TYR A 17 33.58 37.89 12.55
C TYR A 17 33.27 36.43 12.19
N ASN A 18 32.76 35.66 13.14
CA ASN A 18 32.39 34.25 12.94
C ASN A 18 31.23 34.09 11.94
N GLU A 19 30.21 34.95 11.97
CA GLU A 19 29.14 34.94 10.97
C GLU A 19 29.62 35.36 9.58
N THR A 20 30.56 36.31 9.50
CA THR A 20 31.16 36.72 8.22
C THR A 20 31.96 35.57 7.59
N VAL A 21 32.78 34.88 8.39
CA VAL A 21 33.56 33.71 7.93
C VAL A 21 32.64 32.56 7.52
N LYS A 22 31.57 32.30 8.27
CA LYS A 22 30.57 31.27 7.94
C LYS A 22 29.84 31.58 6.63
N ASN A 23 29.51 32.85 6.38
CA ASN A 23 28.93 33.30 5.12
C ASN A 23 29.91 33.16 3.94
N GLN A 24 31.20 33.44 4.14
CA GLN A 24 32.24 33.23 3.13
C GLN A 24 32.46 31.74 2.83
N ILE A 25 32.48 30.87 3.85
CA ILE A 25 32.58 29.41 3.67
C ILE A 25 31.36 28.88 2.91
N GLN A 26 30.16 29.36 3.24
CA GLN A 26 28.94 28.99 2.48
C GLN A 26 28.99 29.48 1.03
N ALA A 27 29.50 30.70 0.78
CA ALA A 27 29.67 31.22 -0.57
C ALA A 27 30.67 30.38 -1.37
N LEU A 28 31.83 30.04 -0.79
CA LEU A 28 32.84 29.19 -1.41
C LEU A 28 32.33 27.77 -1.68
N ALA A 29 31.59 27.17 -0.74
CA ALA A 29 30.96 25.87 -0.93
C ALA A 29 29.93 25.87 -2.06
N ARG A 30 29.18 26.98 -2.25
CA ARG A 30 28.27 27.14 -3.39
C ARG A 30 29.04 27.21 -4.71
N VAL A 31 30.16 27.92 -4.76
CA VAL A 31 31.01 28.03 -5.97
C VAL A 31 31.62 26.66 -6.33
N ILE A 32 32.19 25.94 -5.36
CA ILE A 32 32.77 24.60 -5.59
C ILE A 32 31.69 23.61 -6.05
N LYS A 33 30.50 23.66 -5.45
CA LYS A 33 29.37 22.81 -5.85
C LYS A 33 28.88 23.16 -7.26
N LEU A 34 28.83 24.45 -7.60
CA LEU A 34 28.48 24.91 -8.94
C LEU A 34 29.50 24.43 -9.99
N ALA A 35 30.80 24.54 -9.69
CA ALA A 35 31.88 24.10 -10.58
C ALA A 35 31.87 22.58 -10.80
N ARG A 36 31.58 21.77 -9.76
CA ARG A 36 31.38 20.32 -9.90
C ARG A 36 30.14 19.99 -10.75
N THR A 37 29.02 20.67 -10.51
CA THR A 37 27.79 20.52 -11.30
C THR A 37 28.02 20.87 -12.77
N TYR A 38 28.92 21.82 -13.05
CA TYR A 38 29.27 22.24 -14.40
C TYR A 38 29.99 21.16 -15.22
N ARG A 39 30.73 20.26 -14.58
CA ARG A 39 31.42 19.14 -15.26
C ARG A 39 30.52 17.93 -15.45
N ASP A 40 29.64 17.64 -14.49
CA ASP A 40 28.93 16.35 -14.44
C ASP A 40 27.49 16.39 -14.99
N ASP A 41 26.89 17.58 -15.18
CA ASP A 41 25.48 17.76 -15.59
C ASP A 41 25.32 18.71 -16.80
N ASN A 42 26.24 18.59 -17.78
CA ASN A 42 26.27 19.40 -19.00
C ASN A 42 25.36 18.87 -20.13
N VAL A 43 24.58 17.82 -19.88
CA VAL A 43 23.60 17.23 -20.81
C VAL A 43 22.22 17.27 -20.17
N PRO A 44 21.19 17.83 -20.83
CA PRO A 44 19.85 17.89 -20.26
C PRO A 44 19.18 16.50 -20.23
N SER A 45 18.37 16.24 -19.21
CA SER A 45 17.62 14.99 -19.07
C SER A 45 16.30 15.07 -19.84
N GLN A 46 16.05 14.12 -20.75
CA GLN A 46 14.78 14.04 -21.46
C GLN A 46 13.68 13.49 -20.54
N ILE A 47 12.64 14.28 -20.32
CA ILE A 47 11.50 13.89 -19.48
C ILE A 47 10.41 13.23 -20.32
N GLU A 48 10.11 13.83 -21.47
CA GLU A 48 9.24 13.29 -22.51
C GLU A 48 9.67 13.86 -23.87
N GLU A 49 9.06 13.39 -24.95
CA GLU A 49 9.32 13.91 -26.29
C GLU A 49 9.07 15.43 -26.33
N GLY A 50 10.09 16.19 -26.78
CA GLY A 50 10.04 17.65 -26.85
C GLY A 50 10.25 18.40 -25.53
N LEU A 51 10.45 17.73 -24.38
CA LEU A 51 10.61 18.37 -23.06
C LEU A 51 11.85 17.85 -22.31
N TYR A 52 12.76 18.77 -22.02
CA TYR A 52 14.02 18.50 -21.34
C TYR A 52 14.13 19.29 -20.03
N LEU A 53 14.84 18.71 -19.06
CA LEU A 53 15.09 19.29 -17.74
C LEU A 53 16.59 19.28 -17.43
N GLY A 54 17.15 20.42 -17.00
CA GLY A 54 18.58 20.52 -16.74
C GLY A 54 19.00 21.57 -15.72
N SER A 55 20.32 21.69 -15.54
CA SER A 55 20.98 22.76 -14.78
C SER A 55 21.42 23.91 -15.69
N VAL A 56 22.06 24.92 -15.09
CA VAL A 56 22.71 26.00 -15.86
C VAL A 56 23.80 25.46 -16.79
N ALA A 57 24.50 24.39 -16.42
CA ALA A 57 25.56 23.81 -17.24
C ALA A 57 25.00 23.19 -18.54
N ALA A 58 23.87 22.48 -18.44
CA ALA A 58 23.14 21.98 -19.60
C ALA A 58 22.64 23.12 -20.50
N ALA A 59 22.19 24.24 -19.92
CA ALA A 59 21.77 25.42 -20.68
C ALA A 59 22.94 26.14 -21.40
N CYS A 60 24.16 26.03 -20.88
CA CYS A 60 25.36 26.58 -21.51
C CYS A 60 25.90 25.69 -22.65
N ASN A 61 25.53 24.42 -22.73
CA ASN A 61 26.05 23.49 -23.73
C ASN A 61 25.27 23.57 -25.07
N LYS A 62 25.57 24.59 -25.87
CA LYS A 62 24.92 24.86 -27.16
C LYS A 62 24.89 23.66 -28.11
N ASN A 63 25.97 22.88 -28.17
CA ASN A 63 26.06 21.73 -29.07
C ASN A 63 25.08 20.63 -28.67
N ALA A 64 24.99 20.31 -27.38
CA ALA A 64 24.01 19.34 -26.88
C ALA A 64 22.58 19.82 -27.13
N LEU A 65 22.28 21.10 -26.88
CA LEU A 65 20.95 21.67 -27.12
C LEU A 65 20.53 21.55 -28.59
N LYS A 66 21.43 21.88 -29.53
CA LYS A 66 21.15 21.72 -30.97
C LYS A 66 20.96 20.25 -31.36
N SER A 67 21.75 19.32 -30.80
CA SER A 67 21.58 17.88 -31.08
C SER A 67 20.25 17.30 -30.60
N PHE A 68 19.64 17.90 -29.57
CA PHE A 68 18.33 17.52 -29.05
C PHE A 68 17.17 18.30 -29.67
N ASN A 69 17.43 19.07 -30.73
CA ASN A 69 16.46 19.95 -31.40
C ASN A 69 15.77 20.91 -30.41
N VAL A 70 16.52 21.43 -29.42
CA VAL A 70 16.01 22.46 -28.51
C VAL A 70 15.96 23.78 -29.25
N THR A 71 14.79 24.42 -29.26
CA THR A 71 14.56 25.74 -29.86
C THR A 71 14.20 26.80 -28.82
N HIS A 72 13.67 26.36 -27.68
CA HIS A 72 13.20 27.22 -26.59
C HIS A 72 13.87 26.87 -25.26
N ILE A 73 14.16 27.89 -24.44
CA ILE A 73 14.77 27.72 -23.12
C ILE A 73 13.97 28.50 -22.06
N LEU A 74 13.44 27.77 -21.09
CA LEU A 74 12.73 28.30 -19.93
C LEU A 74 13.65 28.32 -18.70
N THR A 75 14.06 29.51 -18.31
CA THR A 75 14.94 29.75 -17.16
C THR A 75 14.11 30.11 -15.93
N VAL A 76 14.18 29.30 -14.88
CA VAL A 76 13.44 29.51 -13.62
C VAL A 76 14.43 29.88 -12.51
N ALA A 77 14.94 31.11 -12.57
CA ALA A 77 15.92 31.66 -11.65
C ALA A 77 16.07 33.19 -11.78
N SER A 78 16.21 33.91 -10.66
CA SER A 78 16.35 35.39 -10.65
C SER A 78 17.69 35.95 -11.14
N SER A 79 18.76 35.15 -11.24
CA SER A 79 20.13 35.64 -11.50
C SER A 79 20.84 34.90 -12.63
N LEU A 80 20.08 34.31 -13.56
CA LEU A 80 20.62 33.65 -14.75
C LEU A 80 20.21 34.43 -16.00
N SER A 81 21.19 34.92 -16.74
CA SER A 81 20.99 35.50 -18.07
C SER A 81 20.96 34.40 -19.13
N PRO A 82 20.22 34.59 -20.24
CA PRO A 82 20.31 33.74 -21.42
C PRO A 82 21.78 33.51 -21.84
N ALA A 83 22.19 32.26 -21.99
CA ALA A 83 23.57 31.91 -22.34
C ALA A 83 23.87 32.12 -23.83
N HIS A 84 22.87 31.89 -24.68
CA HIS A 84 22.97 31.94 -26.15
C HIS A 84 21.73 32.67 -26.71
N PRO A 85 21.58 33.99 -26.47
CA PRO A 85 20.35 34.74 -26.78
C PRO A 85 20.01 34.76 -28.26
N ASP A 86 20.99 34.64 -29.16
CA ASP A 86 20.80 34.70 -30.61
C ASP A 86 20.40 33.35 -31.23
N ASP A 87 20.51 32.24 -30.48
CA ASP A 87 20.29 30.88 -31.01
C ASP A 87 18.98 30.23 -30.53
N PHE A 88 18.39 30.71 -29.44
CA PHE A 88 17.20 30.11 -28.83
C PHE A 88 16.22 31.18 -28.37
N VAL A 89 14.94 30.84 -28.32
CA VAL A 89 13.92 31.69 -27.74
C VAL A 89 13.91 31.49 -26.22
N TYR A 90 14.01 32.58 -25.45
CA TYR A 90 14.08 32.51 -23.99
C TYR A 90 12.81 33.01 -23.31
N LYS A 91 12.51 32.37 -22.18
CA LYS A 91 11.60 32.89 -21.17
C LYS A 91 12.26 32.80 -19.80
N VAL A 92 12.27 33.91 -19.06
CA VAL A 92 12.94 34.00 -17.75
C VAL A 92 11.94 34.30 -16.66
N VAL A 93 11.68 33.31 -15.80
CA VAL A 93 10.89 33.43 -14.59
C VAL A 93 11.81 33.74 -13.41
N ARG A 94 11.78 34.99 -12.95
CA ARG A 94 12.72 35.52 -11.96
C ARG A 94 12.32 35.16 -10.52
N VAL A 95 12.57 33.92 -10.12
CA VAL A 95 12.24 33.41 -8.79
C VAL A 95 13.43 32.81 -8.02
N VAL A 96 13.39 32.95 -6.69
CA VAL A 96 14.36 32.36 -5.76
C VAL A 96 13.89 30.98 -5.28
N ASP A 97 14.81 30.16 -4.76
CA ASP A 97 14.50 28.80 -4.28
C ASP A 97 14.25 28.81 -2.77
N LYS A 98 13.15 29.44 -2.36
CA LYS A 98 12.71 29.49 -0.96
C LYS A 98 11.29 28.94 -0.84
N GLU A 99 10.95 28.43 0.35
CA GLU A 99 9.65 27.78 0.63
C GLU A 99 8.47 28.77 0.60
N ASP A 100 8.73 30.06 0.82
CA ASP A 100 7.75 31.16 0.78
C ASP A 100 7.53 31.73 -0.63
N THR A 101 8.31 31.30 -1.62
CA THR A 101 8.20 31.81 -2.99
C THR A 101 7.00 31.19 -3.69
N ASN A 102 6.11 32.01 -4.26
CA ASN A 102 4.96 31.53 -5.02
C ASN A 102 5.34 31.31 -6.51
N LEU A 103 5.43 30.04 -6.91
CA LEU A 103 5.68 29.62 -8.30
C LEU A 103 4.37 29.41 -9.08
N GLU A 104 3.25 29.20 -8.39
CA GLU A 104 1.96 28.86 -8.99
C GLU A 104 1.47 29.94 -9.97
N ILE A 105 1.73 31.21 -9.66
CA ILE A 105 1.36 32.35 -10.52
C ILE A 105 2.00 32.32 -11.91
N TYR A 106 3.08 31.54 -12.09
CA TYR A 106 3.79 31.41 -13.37
C TYR A 106 3.47 30.12 -14.12
N PHE A 107 2.65 29.24 -13.56
CA PHE A 107 2.38 27.92 -14.15
C PHE A 107 1.81 28.02 -15.56
N ASP A 108 0.71 28.75 -15.74
CA ASP A 108 0.07 28.88 -17.05
C ASP A 108 1.01 29.47 -18.10
N GLU A 109 1.70 30.56 -17.75
CA GLU A 109 2.66 31.23 -18.62
C GLU A 109 3.83 30.30 -19.03
N CYS A 110 4.28 29.43 -18.13
CA CYS A 110 5.32 28.44 -18.41
C CYS A 110 4.81 27.30 -19.30
N PHE A 111 3.57 26.85 -19.07
CA PHE A 111 2.97 25.76 -19.84
C PHE A 111 2.73 26.16 -21.29
N ASP A 112 2.24 27.38 -21.51
CA ASP A 112 2.02 27.93 -22.84
C ASP A 112 3.34 28.02 -23.62
N PHE A 113 4.43 28.42 -22.95
CA PHE A 113 5.76 28.46 -23.56
C PHE A 113 6.29 27.07 -23.93
N ILE A 114 6.05 26.06 -23.07
CA ILE A 114 6.41 24.67 -23.36
C ILE A 114 5.61 24.14 -24.55
N ASP A 115 4.30 24.37 -24.56
CA ASP A 115 3.41 23.90 -25.63
C ASP A 115 3.69 24.62 -26.97
N GLU A 116 4.08 25.89 -26.96
CA GLU A 116 4.48 26.63 -28.16
C GLU A 116 5.71 26.01 -28.82
N ALA A 117 6.76 25.73 -28.04
CA ALA A 117 7.97 25.10 -28.54
C ALA A 117 7.68 23.75 -29.23
N LYS A 118 6.84 22.91 -28.60
CA LYS A 118 6.44 21.61 -29.13
C LYS A 118 5.59 21.75 -30.39
N ARG A 119 4.70 22.75 -30.45
CA ARG A 119 3.83 23.01 -31.62
C ARG A 119 4.63 23.44 -32.85
N GLN A 120 5.73 24.15 -32.66
CA GLN A 120 6.66 24.54 -33.73
C GLN A 120 7.59 23.39 -34.17
N GLY A 121 7.38 22.17 -33.67
CA GLY A 121 8.21 21.00 -33.99
C GLY A 121 9.60 21.03 -33.34
N GLY A 122 9.82 21.92 -32.37
CA GLY A 122 11.04 22.00 -31.58
C GLY A 122 10.89 21.37 -30.20
N SER A 123 11.97 21.44 -29.42
CA SER A 123 12.01 21.03 -28.02
C SER A 123 12.27 22.19 -27.08
N VAL A 124 11.85 22.06 -25.83
CA VAL A 124 12.11 23.06 -24.78
C VAL A 124 13.01 22.49 -23.68
N LEU A 125 13.99 23.28 -23.25
CA LEU A 125 14.74 23.04 -22.02
C LEU A 125 14.16 23.88 -20.88
N VAL A 126 13.74 23.24 -19.79
CA VAL A 126 13.39 23.90 -18.53
C VAL A 126 14.56 23.74 -17.55
N HIS A 127 15.13 24.83 -17.06
CA HIS A 127 16.27 24.77 -16.15
C HIS A 127 16.20 25.80 -15.03
N CYS A 128 16.94 25.51 -13.95
CA CYS A 128 17.29 26.49 -12.93
C CYS A 128 18.81 26.40 -12.71
N PHE A 129 19.32 26.76 -11.53
CA PHE A 129 20.76 26.64 -11.25
C PHE A 129 21.23 25.18 -11.30
N ILE A 130 20.60 24.29 -10.54
CA ILE A 130 21.02 22.88 -10.38
C ILE A 130 20.07 21.92 -11.12
N GLY A 131 18.91 22.38 -11.57
CA GLY A 131 17.88 21.50 -12.13
C GLY A 131 17.23 20.59 -11.08
N LYS A 132 17.14 21.04 -9.82
CA LYS A 132 16.69 20.22 -8.67
C LYS A 132 15.32 20.60 -8.11
N SER A 133 15.03 21.89 -8.00
CA SER A 133 13.87 22.40 -7.25
C SER A 133 12.92 23.18 -8.17
N ARG A 134 13.12 24.50 -8.35
CA ARG A 134 12.29 25.39 -9.20
C ARG A 134 11.89 24.82 -10.57
N SER A 135 12.87 24.39 -11.37
CA SER A 135 12.59 23.84 -12.71
C SER A 135 11.88 22.48 -12.65
N VAL A 136 12.16 21.66 -11.63
CA VAL A 136 11.44 20.39 -11.40
C VAL A 136 9.98 20.70 -11.06
N THR A 137 9.71 21.69 -10.22
CA THR A 137 8.34 22.11 -9.87
C THR A 137 7.53 22.44 -11.12
N ILE A 138 8.07 23.25 -12.03
CA ILE A 138 7.38 23.61 -13.29
C ILE A 138 7.12 22.39 -14.16
N VAL A 139 8.11 21.51 -14.34
CA VAL A 139 7.95 20.29 -15.15
C VAL A 139 6.92 19.35 -14.54
N VAL A 140 6.95 19.14 -13.22
CA VAL A 140 5.96 18.31 -12.52
C VAL A 140 4.56 18.90 -12.66
N ALA A 141 4.40 20.21 -12.44
CA ALA A 141 3.13 20.91 -12.61
C ALA A 141 2.60 20.79 -14.06
N TYR A 142 3.49 20.89 -15.06
CA TYR A 142 3.13 20.72 -16.47
C TYR A 142 2.63 19.30 -16.76
N LEU A 143 3.33 18.26 -16.28
CA LEU A 143 2.91 16.87 -16.45
C LEU A 143 1.56 16.59 -15.77
N MET A 144 1.33 17.16 -14.58
CA MET A 144 0.05 17.06 -13.87
C MET A 144 -1.09 17.68 -14.69
N LYS A 145 -0.88 18.89 -15.23
CA LYS A 145 -1.91 19.59 -16.03
C LYS A 145 -2.13 18.93 -17.41
N LYS A 146 -1.07 18.52 -18.08
CA LYS A 146 -1.11 18.00 -19.47
C LYS A 146 -1.61 16.57 -19.54
N HIS A 147 -1.12 15.70 -18.65
CA HIS A 147 -1.38 14.25 -18.69
C HIS A 147 -2.31 13.76 -17.58
N GLY A 148 -2.77 14.65 -16.69
CA GLY A 148 -3.61 14.25 -15.56
C GLY A 148 -2.90 13.35 -14.54
N MET A 149 -1.56 13.40 -14.49
CA MET A 149 -0.78 12.65 -13.52
C MET A 149 -0.99 13.22 -12.11
N THR A 150 -1.05 12.35 -11.10
CA THR A 150 -0.96 12.78 -9.69
C THR A 150 0.42 13.36 -9.40
N LEU A 151 0.55 14.19 -8.35
CA LEU A 151 1.83 14.74 -7.91
C LEU A 151 2.86 13.62 -7.70
N THR A 152 2.46 12.53 -7.06
CA THR A 152 3.34 11.39 -6.78
C THR A 152 3.81 10.73 -8.08
N GLN A 153 2.91 10.49 -9.04
CA GLN A 153 3.24 9.90 -10.34
C GLN A 153 4.17 10.81 -11.16
N ALA A 154 3.83 12.10 -11.28
CA ALA A 154 4.62 13.07 -12.05
C ALA A 154 6.01 13.25 -11.45
N LEU A 155 6.12 13.36 -10.11
CA LEU A 155 7.42 13.49 -9.45
C LEU A 155 8.25 12.20 -9.54
N GLN A 156 7.62 11.03 -9.48
CA GLN A 156 8.31 9.75 -9.67
C GLN A 156 8.80 9.58 -11.12
N HIS A 157 8.00 9.97 -12.10
CA HIS A 157 8.39 10.00 -13.52
C HIS A 157 9.62 10.89 -13.73
N VAL A 158 9.60 12.12 -13.21
CA VAL A 158 10.76 13.03 -13.30
C VAL A 158 11.98 12.47 -12.57
N LYS A 159 11.81 11.88 -11.38
CA LYS A 159 12.92 11.26 -10.62
C LYS A 159 13.54 10.07 -11.35
N SER A 160 12.76 9.30 -12.11
CA SER A 160 13.29 8.17 -12.90
C SER A 160 14.25 8.63 -14.01
N LYS A 161 14.05 9.84 -14.55
CA LYS A 161 14.89 10.45 -15.58
C LYS A 161 15.99 11.34 -15.01
N ARG A 162 15.72 11.98 -13.87
CA ARG A 162 16.64 12.88 -13.17
C ARG A 162 16.62 12.61 -11.65
N PRO A 163 17.48 11.71 -11.14
CA PRO A 163 17.46 11.28 -9.74
C PRO A 163 17.66 12.39 -8.70
N VAL A 164 18.31 13.49 -9.07
CA VAL A 164 18.54 14.65 -8.20
C VAL A 164 17.29 15.51 -7.97
N ALA A 165 16.19 15.24 -8.69
CA ALA A 165 14.94 15.98 -8.60
C ALA A 165 14.33 15.94 -7.18
N SER A 166 14.21 17.10 -6.57
CA SER A 166 13.72 17.25 -5.19
C SER A 166 13.31 18.71 -4.97
N PRO A 167 12.05 19.07 -5.30
CA PRO A 167 11.47 20.37 -4.95
C PRO A 167 11.58 20.65 -3.44
N ASN A 168 11.66 21.93 -3.09
CA ASN A 168 11.58 22.35 -1.70
C ASN A 168 10.17 22.13 -1.12
N SER A 169 10.03 22.19 0.21
CA SER A 169 8.76 21.83 0.86
C SER A 169 7.60 22.78 0.52
N GLY A 170 7.88 24.07 0.31
CA GLY A 170 6.89 25.06 -0.12
C GLY A 170 6.34 24.79 -1.52
N PHE A 171 7.21 24.40 -2.45
CA PHE A 171 6.81 24.02 -3.80
C PHE A 171 6.05 22.71 -3.85
N ILE A 172 6.39 21.74 -2.98
CA ILE A 172 5.57 20.53 -2.82
C ILE A 172 4.15 20.88 -2.38
N ARG A 173 3.97 21.84 -1.46
CA ARG A 173 2.63 22.30 -1.05
C ARG A 173 1.86 22.93 -2.21
N GLN A 174 2.50 23.82 -2.98
CA GLN A 174 1.87 24.42 -4.18
C GLN A 174 1.46 23.36 -5.22
N LEU A 175 2.27 22.32 -5.40
CA LEU A 175 1.90 21.20 -6.29
C LEU A 175 0.71 20.39 -5.74
N GLN A 176 0.62 20.20 -4.42
CA GLN A 176 -0.55 19.56 -3.80
C GLN A 176 -1.81 20.40 -3.96
N ASP A 177 -1.69 21.72 -3.87
CA ASP A 177 -2.82 22.64 -4.07
C ASP A 177 -3.24 22.68 -5.55
N LEU A 178 -2.28 22.65 -6.49
CA LEU A 178 -2.56 22.44 -7.91
C LEU A 178 -3.29 21.12 -8.18
N GLU A 179 -2.88 20.02 -7.55
CA GLU A 179 -3.53 18.71 -7.70
C GLU A 179 -5.01 18.76 -7.30
N LYS A 180 -5.32 19.42 -6.17
CA LYS A 180 -6.70 19.64 -5.72
C LYS A 180 -7.48 20.50 -6.73
N SER A 181 -6.89 21.61 -7.18
CA SER A 181 -7.52 22.50 -8.16
C SER A 181 -7.80 21.82 -9.50
N LEU A 182 -6.87 20.98 -9.98
CA LEU A 182 -7.04 20.20 -11.21
C LEU A 182 -8.14 19.13 -11.06
N GLN A 183 -8.24 18.48 -9.88
CA GLN A 183 -9.34 17.57 -9.58
C GLN A 183 -10.70 18.29 -9.57
N GLU A 184 -10.78 19.51 -9.01
CA GLU A 184 -11.98 20.34 -9.03
C GLU A 184 -12.37 20.83 -10.43
N LEU A 185 -11.40 21.24 -11.25
CA LEU A 185 -11.64 21.68 -12.63
C LEU A 185 -12.06 20.53 -13.54
N PHE A 186 -11.41 19.36 -13.41
CA PHE A 186 -11.87 18.13 -14.02
C PHE A 186 -13.31 17.83 -13.58
N HIS A 187 -13.64 18.15 -12.32
CA HIS A 187 -14.96 17.96 -11.78
C HIS A 187 -16.05 18.84 -12.40
N LEU A 188 -15.76 20.12 -12.55
CA LEU A 188 -16.63 21.11 -13.19
C LEU A 188 -16.82 20.84 -14.69
N ARG A 189 -15.76 20.43 -15.40
CA ARG A 189 -15.80 20.12 -16.83
C ARG A 189 -16.71 18.92 -17.12
N MET A 190 -16.58 17.87 -16.33
CA MET A 190 -17.44 16.69 -16.41
C MET A 190 -18.91 17.01 -16.10
N LYS A 191 -19.18 17.82 -15.07
CA LYS A 191 -20.55 18.29 -14.76
C LYS A 191 -21.18 19.06 -15.93
N LYS A 192 -20.43 19.97 -16.57
CA LYS A 192 -20.93 20.74 -17.72
C LYS A 192 -21.22 19.83 -18.93
N GLN A 193 -20.37 18.82 -19.19
CA GLN A 193 -20.61 17.87 -20.28
C GLN A 193 -21.81 16.94 -20.02
N VAL A 194 -22.00 16.47 -18.79
CA VAL A 194 -23.19 15.68 -18.40
C VAL A 194 -24.47 16.52 -18.47
N LEU A 195 -24.41 17.79 -18.06
CA LEU A 195 -25.54 18.71 -18.15
C LEU A 195 -25.92 19.02 -19.61
N TRP A 196 -24.90 19.17 -20.48
CA TRP A 196 -25.09 19.29 -21.92
C TRP A 196 -25.70 18.03 -22.51
N TRP A 197 -25.19 16.84 -22.16
CA TRP A 197 -25.73 15.55 -22.61
C TRP A 197 -27.20 15.35 -22.20
N ASN A 198 -27.56 15.67 -20.95
CA ASN A 198 -28.94 15.57 -20.48
C ASN A 198 -29.88 16.56 -21.19
N LYS A 199 -29.39 17.74 -21.59
CA LYS A 199 -30.15 18.68 -22.42
C LYS A 199 -30.35 18.15 -23.85
N THR A 200 -29.34 17.52 -24.44
CA THR A 200 -29.41 16.99 -25.82
C THR A 200 -30.29 15.73 -25.92
N VAL A 201 -30.29 14.87 -24.89
CA VAL A 201 -31.10 13.63 -24.86
C VAL A 201 -32.58 13.90 -24.62
N HIS A 202 -32.96 15.01 -23.96
CA HIS A 202 -34.37 15.36 -23.74
C HIS A 202 -35.06 16.03 -24.95
N VAL A 203 -34.34 16.29 -26.05
CA VAL A 203 -34.93 16.87 -27.27
C VAL A 203 -35.37 15.79 -28.29
N ASN A 204 -34.88 14.55 -28.20
CA ASN A 204 -35.09 13.52 -29.23
C ASN A 204 -35.99 12.32 -28.83
N ASN A 205 -36.81 12.44 -27.79
CA ASN A 205 -37.73 11.37 -27.38
C ASN A 205 -39.20 11.79 -27.47
N SER A 206 -39.58 12.40 -28.60
CA SER A 206 -40.97 12.47 -29.03
C SER A 206 -41.08 11.90 -30.44
N SER A 207 -42.00 10.93 -30.58
CA SER A 207 -42.65 10.46 -31.82
C SER A 207 -41.89 9.56 -32.80
N TYR A 208 -42.18 8.24 -32.75
CA TYR A 208 -42.89 7.42 -33.78
C TYR A 208 -42.47 5.92 -33.79
N PRO A 209 -43.30 5.01 -34.37
CA PRO A 209 -43.43 3.61 -33.96
C PRO A 209 -42.83 2.61 -34.97
N ALA A 210 -43.14 1.35 -34.74
CA ALA A 210 -42.56 0.13 -35.29
C ALA A 210 -42.60 -0.07 -36.82
N SER A 211 -41.64 -0.91 -37.24
CA SER A 211 -41.69 -1.95 -38.29
C SER A 211 -41.35 -1.60 -39.75
N SER A 212 -40.72 -2.61 -40.36
CA SER A 212 -40.62 -2.97 -41.78
C SER A 212 -39.35 -2.60 -42.57
N SER A 213 -38.93 -3.63 -43.30
CA SER A 213 -37.86 -3.79 -44.28
C SER A 213 -37.79 -2.74 -45.39
N LEU A 214 -36.59 -2.39 -45.88
CA LEU A 214 -36.31 -2.31 -47.33
C LEU A 214 -34.81 -2.15 -47.63
N SER A 215 -34.48 -2.51 -48.87
CA SER A 215 -33.18 -2.81 -49.47
C SER A 215 -32.27 -1.63 -49.85
N LEU A 216 -30.98 -1.97 -50.05
CA LEU A 216 -29.87 -1.29 -50.74
C LEU A 216 -30.16 -0.01 -51.56
N LYS A 217 -29.24 0.96 -51.45
CA LYS A 217 -28.56 1.59 -52.61
C LYS A 217 -27.20 2.18 -52.23
N GLN A 218 -26.20 1.87 -53.06
CA GLN A 218 -24.86 2.45 -53.08
C GLN A 218 -24.89 3.95 -53.39
N GLY A 219 -24.04 4.70 -52.71
CA GLY A 219 -23.73 6.10 -53.00
C GLY A 219 -22.36 6.44 -52.44
N SER A 220 -21.35 6.28 -53.29
CA SER A 220 -19.96 6.73 -53.08
C SER A 220 -19.91 8.23 -52.78
N LYS A 221 -19.22 8.63 -51.70
CA LYS A 221 -18.37 9.82 -51.62
C LYS A 221 -17.36 9.66 -50.49
N ASN A 222 -16.10 9.83 -50.85
CA ASN A 222 -14.91 9.72 -50.02
C ASN A 222 -14.94 10.66 -48.80
N PHE A 223 -14.77 10.10 -47.60
CA PHE A 223 -14.09 10.78 -46.50
C PHE A 223 -13.14 9.77 -45.85
N MET A 224 -11.85 9.97 -46.13
CA MET A 224 -10.74 9.14 -45.69
C MET A 224 -10.36 9.56 -44.26
N GLY A 225 -10.33 8.62 -43.32
CA GLY A 225 -9.43 8.68 -42.18
C GLY A 225 -9.96 9.22 -40.83
N LEU A 226 -10.93 8.53 -40.22
CA LEU A 226 -11.01 8.48 -38.75
C LEU A 226 -10.70 7.05 -38.30
N ARG A 227 -9.43 6.78 -37.95
CA ARG A 227 -9.05 5.58 -37.23
C ARG A 227 -8.88 5.92 -35.75
N GLN A 228 -9.62 5.15 -34.95
CA GLN A 228 -9.38 4.79 -33.55
C GLN A 228 -9.49 5.90 -32.50
N PHE A 229 -10.73 6.25 -32.15
CA PHE A 229 -11.06 6.67 -30.79
C PHE A 229 -12.25 5.84 -30.29
N GLU A 230 -11.97 4.94 -29.35
CA GLU A 230 -12.83 4.39 -28.28
C GLU A 230 -11.89 3.49 -27.42
N PRO A 231 -11.99 3.47 -26.08
CA PRO A 231 -13.20 3.79 -25.33
C PRO A 231 -13.03 4.95 -24.33
N ILE A 232 -13.78 6.04 -24.53
CA ILE A 232 -14.03 7.08 -23.50
C ILE A 232 -15.29 6.73 -22.67
N VAL A 233 -16.05 5.72 -23.09
CA VAL A 233 -17.27 5.23 -22.43
C VAL A 233 -17.05 4.57 -21.06
N ASP A 234 -15.81 4.20 -20.71
CA ASP A 234 -15.49 3.61 -19.39
C ASP A 234 -15.15 4.66 -18.32
N LEU A 235 -14.58 5.80 -18.70
CA LEU A 235 -14.15 6.83 -17.74
C LEU A 235 -15.33 7.60 -17.15
N ALA A 236 -16.38 7.86 -17.93
CA ALA A 236 -17.59 8.51 -17.42
C ALA A 236 -18.36 7.63 -16.41
N LYS A 237 -18.29 6.30 -16.53
CA LYS A 237 -18.86 5.35 -15.56
C LYS A 237 -18.00 5.21 -14.30
N LEU A 238 -16.67 5.17 -14.45
CA LEU A 238 -15.71 5.17 -13.34
C LEU A 238 -15.80 6.43 -12.48
N TRP A 239 -16.11 7.57 -13.09
CA TRP A 239 -16.02 8.86 -12.41
C TRP A 239 -17.28 9.21 -11.59
N VAL A 240 -18.41 8.55 -11.83
CA VAL A 240 -19.57 8.56 -10.90
C VAL A 240 -19.26 7.82 -9.58
N MET A 241 -18.17 7.05 -9.52
CA MET A 241 -17.82 6.21 -8.36
C MET A 241 -16.81 6.81 -7.38
N MET A 242 -16.16 7.96 -7.65
CA MET A 242 -15.02 8.44 -6.85
C MET A 242 -15.02 9.93 -6.45
N GLU A 243 -16.17 10.60 -6.40
CA GLU A 243 -16.27 11.87 -5.66
C GLU A 243 -16.21 11.53 -4.15
N ILE A 244 -15.08 11.78 -3.47
CA ILE A 244 -15.02 11.73 -1.99
C ILE A 244 -15.89 12.88 -1.47
N ARG A 245 -17.20 12.66 -1.47
CA ARG A 245 -18.17 13.57 -0.86
C ARG A 245 -17.94 13.49 0.63
N THR A 246 -17.25 14.49 1.17
CA THR A 246 -17.17 14.66 2.62
C THR A 246 -18.60 14.74 3.16
N ALA A 247 -18.88 13.91 4.16
CA ALA A 247 -20.23 13.83 4.69
C ALA A 247 -20.63 15.15 5.31
N LYS A 248 -21.65 15.81 4.72
CA LYS A 248 -22.18 17.08 5.22
C LYS A 248 -22.96 16.93 6.52
N THR A 249 -23.46 15.72 6.81
CA THR A 249 -24.22 15.43 8.02
C THR A 249 -23.38 14.66 9.03
N HIS A 250 -23.61 14.92 10.32
CA HIS A 250 -22.95 14.19 11.40
C HIS A 250 -23.20 12.67 11.33
N LYS A 251 -24.41 12.27 10.92
CA LYS A 251 -24.74 10.85 10.67
C LYS A 251 -23.89 10.26 9.55
N GLY A 252 -23.70 10.98 8.44
CA GLY A 252 -22.83 10.54 7.36
C GLY A 252 -21.37 10.43 7.79
N LYS A 253 -20.88 11.39 8.60
CA LYS A 253 -19.52 11.36 9.14
C LYS A 253 -19.27 10.12 10.00
N ARG A 254 -20.19 9.79 10.92
CA ARG A 254 -20.13 8.54 11.71
C ARG A 254 -20.09 7.27 10.86
N VAL A 255 -20.85 7.23 9.77
CA VAL A 255 -20.84 6.08 8.83
C VAL A 255 -19.49 5.98 8.12
N LEU A 256 -18.92 7.10 7.65
CA LEU A 256 -17.59 7.12 7.03
C LEU A 256 -16.49 6.70 8.02
N GLU A 257 -16.54 7.19 9.26
CA GLU A 257 -15.61 6.77 10.34
C GLU A 257 -15.76 5.28 10.66
N THR A 258 -16.98 4.74 10.58
CA THR A 258 -17.21 3.31 10.80
C THR A 258 -16.58 2.44 9.70
N ARG A 259 -16.54 2.94 8.45
CA ARG A 259 -15.96 2.28 7.28
C ARG A 259 -14.46 2.53 7.11
N ALA A 260 -13.92 3.56 7.75
CA ALA A 260 -12.52 3.91 7.65
C ALA A 260 -11.62 2.75 8.16
N PRO A 261 -10.37 2.64 7.66
CA PRO A 261 -9.42 1.63 8.13
C PRO A 261 -9.20 1.71 9.65
N LYS A 262 -9.19 0.56 10.32
CA LYS A 262 -9.02 0.43 11.78
C LYS A 262 -7.83 -0.43 12.11
N LEU A 263 -7.21 -0.17 13.27
CA LEU A 263 -6.12 -0.99 13.80
C LEU A 263 -6.58 -2.41 14.15
N VAL A 264 -7.76 -2.51 14.80
CA VAL A 264 -8.46 -3.76 15.08
C VAL A 264 -9.67 -3.81 14.16
N GLU A 265 -9.65 -4.76 13.22
CA GLU A 265 -10.72 -4.93 12.25
C GLU A 265 -11.99 -5.47 12.90
N THR A 266 -13.15 -5.01 12.41
CA THR A 266 -14.45 -5.58 12.76
C THR A 266 -14.73 -6.87 11.98
N GLY A 267 -15.82 -7.57 12.32
CA GLY A 267 -16.28 -8.72 11.55
C GLY A 267 -16.44 -8.40 10.05
N LYS A 268 -15.96 -9.31 9.21
CA LYS A 268 -16.03 -9.16 7.75
C LYS A 268 -17.45 -9.36 7.27
N LYS A 269 -17.97 -8.35 6.56
CA LYS A 269 -19.32 -8.40 5.98
C LYS A 269 -19.33 -9.17 4.68
N THR A 270 -20.37 -9.98 4.48
CA THR A 270 -20.56 -10.81 3.28
C THR A 270 -21.62 -10.23 2.36
N LEU A 271 -21.27 -9.98 1.10
CA LEU A 271 -22.19 -9.60 0.04
C LEU A 271 -22.71 -10.86 -0.67
N ILE A 272 -24.02 -10.97 -0.85
CA ILE A 272 -24.66 -12.11 -1.54
C ILE A 272 -25.39 -11.60 -2.78
N LEU A 273 -24.96 -12.06 -3.94
CA LEU A 273 -25.46 -11.63 -5.26
C LEU A 273 -26.00 -12.80 -6.08
N HIS A 274 -27.01 -12.50 -6.90
CA HIS A 274 -27.57 -13.42 -7.88
C HIS A 274 -27.10 -13.01 -9.28
N GLY A 275 -26.54 -13.95 -10.04
CA GLY A 275 -26.22 -13.74 -11.44
C GLY A 275 -27.45 -13.66 -12.35
N THR A 276 -27.20 -13.49 -13.64
CA THR A 276 -28.24 -13.44 -14.68
C THR A 276 -29.13 -14.68 -14.67
N LYS A 277 -28.52 -15.86 -14.55
CA LYS A 277 -29.20 -17.15 -14.47
C LYS A 277 -28.77 -17.84 -13.18
N THR A 278 -29.75 -18.21 -12.35
CA THR A 278 -29.56 -18.94 -11.10
C THR A 278 -30.54 -20.11 -11.06
N SER A 279 -30.08 -21.29 -10.63
CA SER A 279 -30.95 -22.45 -10.40
C SER A 279 -31.70 -22.32 -9.08
N ALA A 280 -32.71 -23.17 -8.89
CA ALA A 280 -33.42 -23.28 -7.62
C ALA A 280 -32.46 -23.69 -6.48
N THR A 281 -31.57 -24.66 -6.74
CA THR A 281 -30.54 -25.12 -5.79
C THR A 281 -29.66 -23.97 -5.31
N ILE A 282 -29.10 -23.17 -6.23
CA ILE A 282 -28.26 -22.03 -5.88
C ILE A 282 -29.05 -20.97 -5.12
N SER A 283 -30.29 -20.72 -5.50
CA SER A 283 -31.13 -19.74 -4.80
C SER A 283 -31.38 -20.14 -3.34
N SER A 284 -31.60 -21.44 -3.09
CA SER A 284 -31.70 -22.00 -1.74
C SER A 284 -30.38 -21.90 -0.98
N VAL A 285 -29.25 -22.24 -1.60
CA VAL A 285 -27.92 -22.14 -0.97
C VAL A 285 -27.61 -20.69 -0.56
N LEU A 286 -27.84 -19.72 -1.43
CA LEU A 286 -27.61 -18.30 -1.13
C LEU A 286 -28.52 -17.81 0.01
N MET A 287 -29.76 -18.28 0.07
CA MET A 287 -30.69 -17.96 1.15
C MET A 287 -30.22 -18.57 2.49
N GLU A 288 -29.72 -19.81 2.48
CA GLU A 288 -29.24 -20.47 3.69
C GLU A 288 -27.92 -19.86 4.19
N LEU A 289 -26.99 -19.53 3.29
CA LEU A 289 -25.80 -18.77 3.64
C LEU A 289 -26.15 -17.41 4.26
N TYR A 290 -27.17 -16.73 3.73
CA TYR A 290 -27.67 -15.48 4.34
C TYR A 290 -28.22 -15.70 5.75
N ARG A 291 -28.95 -16.80 6.00
CA ARG A 291 -29.45 -17.15 7.35
C ARG A 291 -28.31 -17.47 8.32
N LEU A 292 -27.30 -18.23 7.87
CA LEU A 292 -26.12 -18.55 8.69
C LEU A 292 -25.28 -17.31 9.03
N LYS A 293 -25.33 -16.28 8.18
CA LYS A 293 -24.56 -15.02 8.32
C LYS A 293 -25.43 -13.82 8.69
N LYS A 294 -26.61 -14.05 9.26
CA LYS A 294 -27.56 -13.00 9.65
C LYS A 294 -26.88 -11.99 10.59
N GLY A 295 -27.07 -10.70 10.30
CA GLY A 295 -26.39 -9.59 11.00
C GLY A 295 -25.08 -9.12 10.36
N GLY A 296 -24.37 -10.00 9.64
CA GLY A 296 -23.12 -9.68 8.94
C GLY A 296 -23.19 -9.81 7.40
N ALA A 297 -24.33 -10.19 6.84
CA ALA A 297 -24.52 -10.37 5.40
C ALA A 297 -25.51 -9.37 4.81
N ILE A 298 -25.25 -8.95 3.57
CA ILE A 298 -26.13 -8.11 2.76
C ILE A 298 -26.47 -8.87 1.49
N LYS A 299 -27.76 -9.14 1.26
CA LYS A 299 -28.25 -9.87 0.08
C LYS A 299 -28.98 -8.93 -0.88
N TYR A 300 -28.58 -8.94 -2.15
CA TYR A 300 -29.37 -8.34 -3.21
C TYR A 300 -30.33 -9.36 -3.81
N SER A 301 -31.63 -9.03 -3.82
CA SER A 301 -32.66 -9.90 -4.41
C SER A 301 -32.79 -9.75 -5.92
N ARG A 302 -32.34 -8.63 -6.49
CA ARG A 302 -32.36 -8.41 -7.94
C ARG A 302 -31.28 -9.26 -8.60
N ARG A 303 -31.56 -9.75 -9.80
CA ARG A 303 -30.56 -10.42 -10.65
C ARG A 303 -29.63 -9.37 -11.22
N ASN A 304 -28.34 -9.62 -11.14
CA ASN A 304 -27.32 -8.72 -11.64
C ASN A 304 -26.78 -9.25 -12.97
N GLU A 305 -27.04 -8.50 -14.03
CA GLU A 305 -26.54 -8.80 -15.37
C GLU A 305 -25.10 -8.26 -15.53
N ASN A 306 -24.33 -8.89 -16.42
CA ASN A 306 -22.96 -8.50 -16.78
C ASN A 306 -21.86 -8.67 -15.70
N ILE A 307 -22.13 -9.37 -14.60
CA ILE A 307 -21.08 -9.75 -13.64
C ILE A 307 -20.35 -11.00 -14.16
N ARG A 308 -19.11 -10.80 -14.64
CA ARG A 308 -18.26 -11.87 -15.18
C ARG A 308 -16.85 -11.81 -14.57
N PRO A 309 -16.66 -12.36 -13.36
CA PRO A 309 -15.48 -12.04 -12.53
C PRO A 309 -14.13 -12.58 -13.03
N PHE A 310 -14.14 -13.44 -14.05
CA PHE A 310 -12.93 -13.97 -14.70
C PHE A 310 -12.66 -13.34 -16.07
N GLU A 311 -13.51 -12.43 -16.54
CA GLU A 311 -13.28 -11.67 -17.77
C GLU A 311 -12.69 -10.31 -17.41
N SER A 312 -11.80 -9.78 -18.25
CA SER A 312 -11.12 -8.50 -18.01
C SER A 312 -12.15 -7.36 -17.90
N GLY A 313 -12.19 -6.69 -16.75
CA GLY A 313 -13.14 -5.59 -16.47
C GLY A 313 -14.49 -6.06 -15.94
N GLY A 314 -14.70 -7.38 -15.79
CA GLY A 314 -15.90 -7.93 -15.17
C GLY A 314 -15.90 -7.84 -13.65
N GLU A 315 -14.75 -7.54 -13.04
CA GLU A 315 -14.61 -7.27 -11.60
C GLU A 315 -15.17 -5.92 -11.17
N THR A 316 -15.18 -4.90 -12.05
CA THR A 316 -15.57 -3.51 -11.72
C THR A 316 -16.95 -3.42 -11.09
N SER A 317 -17.88 -4.27 -11.53
CA SER A 317 -19.23 -4.33 -10.96
C SER A 317 -19.22 -4.86 -9.51
N LEU A 318 -18.38 -5.85 -9.20
CA LEU A 318 -18.23 -6.39 -7.85
C LEU A 318 -17.56 -5.38 -6.92
N GLU A 319 -16.55 -4.67 -7.41
CA GLU A 319 -15.86 -3.59 -6.69
C GLU A 319 -16.83 -2.46 -6.35
N PHE A 320 -17.69 -2.07 -7.30
CA PHE A 320 -18.77 -1.12 -7.07
C PHE A 320 -19.72 -1.55 -5.94
N PHE A 321 -20.15 -2.82 -5.94
CA PHE A 321 -21.00 -3.32 -4.86
C PHE A 321 -20.27 -3.33 -3.51
N SER A 322 -19.00 -3.76 -3.49
CA SER A 322 -18.16 -3.75 -2.29
C SER A 322 -18.03 -2.34 -1.71
N LEU A 323 -17.71 -1.33 -2.54
CA LEU A 323 -17.60 0.07 -2.13
C LEU A 323 -18.92 0.62 -1.56
N LYS A 324 -20.04 0.26 -2.19
CA LYS A 324 -21.36 0.72 -1.77
C LYS A 324 -21.78 0.13 -0.42
N THR A 325 -21.63 -1.19 -0.26
CA THR A 325 -22.11 -1.92 0.91
C THR A 325 -21.08 -2.09 2.01
N ASP A 326 -19.82 -1.73 1.76
CA ASP A 326 -18.70 -1.96 2.67
C ASP A 326 -18.53 -3.46 3.01
N CYS A 327 -18.57 -4.32 1.97
CA CYS A 327 -18.41 -5.77 2.12
C CYS A 327 -17.05 -6.24 1.63
N SER A 328 -16.32 -6.94 2.49
CA SER A 328 -14.99 -7.48 2.20
C SER A 328 -15.02 -8.89 1.62
N ILE A 329 -16.13 -9.61 1.76
CA ILE A 329 -16.32 -10.95 1.19
C ILE A 329 -17.56 -10.90 0.31
N PHE A 330 -17.55 -11.60 -0.81
CA PHE A 330 -18.73 -11.75 -1.62
C PHE A 330 -18.95 -13.20 -2.06
N VAL A 331 -20.22 -13.52 -2.27
CA VAL A 331 -20.74 -14.79 -2.74
C VAL A 331 -21.64 -14.49 -3.94
N TYR A 332 -21.29 -15.04 -5.09
CA TYR A 332 -22.02 -14.84 -6.34
C TYR A 332 -22.48 -16.18 -6.89
N GLY A 333 -23.81 -16.37 -6.97
CA GLY A 333 -24.40 -17.57 -7.54
C GLY A 333 -24.70 -17.40 -9.03
N SER A 334 -24.33 -18.40 -9.84
CA SER A 334 -24.65 -18.46 -11.27
C SER A 334 -24.94 -19.89 -11.73
N HIS A 335 -25.58 -20.02 -12.88
CA HIS A 335 -25.89 -21.32 -13.48
C HIS A 335 -25.78 -21.23 -15.01
N SER A 336 -25.07 -22.19 -15.61
CA SER A 336 -24.91 -22.31 -17.06
C SER A 336 -24.73 -23.78 -17.47
N LYS A 337 -24.93 -24.12 -18.75
CA LYS A 337 -24.72 -25.48 -19.25
C LYS A 337 -23.27 -25.98 -19.03
N LYS A 338 -22.28 -25.09 -19.22
CA LYS A 338 -20.85 -25.40 -18.99
C LYS A 338 -20.50 -25.51 -17.50
N ARG A 339 -21.21 -24.76 -16.66
CA ARG A 339 -20.98 -24.67 -15.20
C ARG A 339 -22.33 -24.68 -14.50
N PRO A 340 -22.94 -25.86 -14.29
CA PRO A 340 -24.17 -25.97 -13.53
C PRO A 340 -23.88 -25.65 -12.07
N ASP A 341 -24.88 -25.12 -11.38
CA ASP A 341 -24.89 -24.81 -9.93
C ASP A 341 -23.57 -24.26 -9.43
N ASN A 342 -23.23 -23.08 -9.94
CA ASN A 342 -21.94 -22.46 -9.73
C ASN A 342 -22.02 -21.43 -8.61
N LEU A 343 -21.12 -21.54 -7.64
CA LEU A 343 -20.95 -20.59 -6.56
C LEU A 343 -19.54 -20.01 -6.64
N LEU A 344 -19.45 -18.70 -6.76
CA LEU A 344 -18.19 -17.98 -6.73
C LEU A 344 -18.02 -17.35 -5.35
N LEU A 345 -16.91 -17.64 -4.70
CA LEU A 345 -16.48 -17.03 -3.46
C LEU A 345 -15.28 -16.13 -3.74
N GLY A 346 -15.28 -14.92 -3.21
CA GLY A 346 -14.16 -14.02 -3.37
C GLY A 346 -13.98 -13.09 -2.18
N ARG A 347 -12.74 -12.68 -1.96
CA ARG A 347 -12.38 -11.66 -0.96
C ARG A 347 -12.00 -10.38 -1.68
N MET A 348 -12.26 -9.27 -1.01
CA MET A 348 -11.86 -7.92 -1.41
C MET A 348 -10.80 -7.41 -0.45
N TYR A 349 -9.84 -6.65 -0.99
CA TYR A 349 -8.89 -5.85 -0.23
C TYR A 349 -8.98 -4.42 -0.73
N ASP A 350 -9.25 -3.48 0.18
CA ASP A 350 -9.50 -2.07 -0.16
C ASP A 350 -10.52 -1.89 -1.30
N HIS A 351 -11.63 -2.63 -1.22
CA HIS A 351 -12.71 -2.70 -2.23
C HIS A 351 -12.33 -3.25 -3.61
N HIS A 352 -11.08 -3.67 -3.82
CA HIS A 352 -10.63 -4.34 -5.04
C HIS A 352 -10.60 -5.86 -4.85
N VAL A 353 -10.76 -6.61 -5.95
CA VAL A 353 -10.74 -8.08 -5.88
C VAL A 353 -9.36 -8.59 -5.45
N TYR A 354 -9.31 -9.31 -4.32
CA TYR A 354 -8.08 -9.92 -3.81
C TYR A 354 -7.88 -11.32 -4.40
N ASP A 355 -8.85 -12.21 -4.19
CA ASP A 355 -8.81 -13.58 -4.70
C ASP A 355 -10.20 -14.12 -5.03
N LEU A 356 -10.24 -15.11 -5.92
CA LEU A 356 -11.46 -15.73 -6.41
C LEU A 356 -11.32 -17.25 -6.41
N ILE A 357 -12.37 -17.93 -5.97
CA ILE A 357 -12.50 -19.37 -6.10
C ILE A 357 -13.93 -19.73 -6.52
N GLU A 358 -14.03 -20.47 -7.62
CA GLU A 358 -15.28 -20.96 -8.18
C GLU A 358 -15.48 -22.41 -7.76
N VAL A 359 -16.62 -22.69 -7.14
CA VAL A 359 -17.01 -24.04 -6.71
C VAL A 359 -18.36 -24.41 -7.31
N GLY A 360 -18.45 -25.62 -7.86
CA GLY A 360 -19.72 -26.26 -8.21
C GLY A 360 -20.35 -26.87 -6.96
N ILE A 361 -21.66 -26.72 -6.82
CA ILE A 361 -22.42 -27.35 -5.75
C ILE A 361 -23.05 -28.64 -6.25
N GLU A 362 -22.76 -29.73 -5.58
CA GLU A 362 -23.42 -31.03 -5.78
C GLU A 362 -24.09 -31.49 -4.47
N ASN A 363 -25.08 -32.38 -4.58
CA ASN A 363 -25.75 -33.03 -3.44
C ASN A 363 -26.20 -32.09 -2.31
N PHE A 364 -26.71 -30.91 -2.66
CA PHE A 364 -27.20 -29.93 -1.69
C PHE A 364 -28.42 -30.47 -0.92
N LYS A 365 -28.29 -30.53 0.41
CA LYS A 365 -29.37 -30.79 1.35
C LYS A 365 -29.65 -29.53 2.17
N SER A 366 -30.87 -29.02 2.03
CA SER A 366 -31.36 -27.85 2.74
C SER A 366 -31.52 -28.11 4.24
N LEU A 367 -31.40 -27.07 5.06
CA LEU A 367 -31.77 -27.05 6.48
C LEU A 367 -33.14 -27.71 6.77
N LEU A 368 -34.11 -27.50 5.88
CA LEU A 368 -35.48 -28.02 6.06
C LEU A 368 -35.59 -29.54 5.86
N SER A 369 -34.59 -30.16 5.21
CA SER A 369 -34.59 -31.60 4.93
C SER A 369 -34.10 -32.45 6.11
N PHE A 370 -33.49 -31.85 7.12
CA PHE A 370 -32.97 -32.57 8.28
C PHE A 370 -34.02 -32.66 9.39
N SER A 371 -34.21 -33.88 9.91
CA SER A 371 -35.04 -34.14 11.08
C SER A 371 -34.15 -34.22 12.32
N TYR A 372 -34.31 -33.28 13.24
CA TYR A 372 -33.58 -33.25 14.51
C TYR A 372 -34.43 -32.58 15.61
N ASP A 373 -34.02 -32.75 16.87
CA ASP A 373 -34.67 -32.10 18.00
C ASP A 373 -34.47 -30.58 17.94
N LYS A 374 -35.54 -29.82 17.79
CA LYS A 374 -35.51 -28.34 17.68
C LYS A 374 -34.82 -27.67 18.86
N LYS A 375 -34.75 -28.30 20.04
CA LYS A 375 -34.00 -27.77 21.19
C LYS A 375 -32.48 -27.72 20.96
N LEU A 376 -31.98 -28.55 20.04
CA LEU A 376 -30.57 -28.62 19.65
C LEU A 376 -30.24 -27.65 18.50
N ALA A 377 -31.22 -26.91 17.97
CA ALA A 377 -30.98 -25.97 16.89
C ALA A 377 -29.97 -24.90 17.32
N PRO A 378 -28.89 -24.67 16.54
CA PRO A 378 -27.91 -23.65 16.87
C PRO A 378 -28.51 -22.24 16.92
N HIS A 379 -28.14 -21.46 17.94
CA HIS A 379 -28.58 -20.08 18.14
C HIS A 379 -28.04 -19.18 17.04
N GLU A 380 -28.90 -18.35 16.43
CA GLU A 380 -28.47 -17.41 15.40
C GLU A 380 -27.34 -16.49 15.92
N GLY A 381 -26.25 -16.38 15.16
CA GLY A 381 -25.11 -15.52 15.52
C GLY A 381 -24.10 -16.14 16.49
N SER A 382 -24.28 -17.38 16.95
CA SER A 382 -23.26 -18.07 17.74
C SER A 382 -21.98 -18.31 16.94
N LYS A 383 -20.83 -18.26 17.62
CA LYS A 383 -19.52 -18.41 16.98
C LYS A 383 -19.29 -19.89 16.63
N PRO A 384 -19.08 -20.22 15.34
CA PRO A 384 -18.93 -21.59 14.92
C PRO A 384 -17.53 -22.14 15.18
N PHE A 385 -17.45 -23.43 15.50
CA PHE A 385 -16.23 -24.19 15.26
C PHE A 385 -16.10 -24.52 13.78
N ILE A 386 -14.88 -24.52 13.27
CA ILE A 386 -14.59 -24.90 11.90
C ILE A 386 -13.52 -25.99 11.95
N CYS A 387 -13.86 -27.17 11.44
CA CYS A 387 -12.95 -28.31 11.37
C CYS A 387 -12.63 -28.58 9.90
N PHE A 388 -11.35 -28.64 9.56
CA PHE A 388 -10.88 -29.05 8.23
C PHE A 388 -10.21 -30.42 8.37
N THR A 389 -10.76 -31.43 7.72
CA THR A 389 -10.25 -32.81 7.77
C THR A 389 -9.72 -33.21 6.38
N GLY A 390 -8.57 -33.88 6.36
CA GLY A 390 -7.91 -34.34 5.15
C GLY A 390 -6.65 -33.56 4.78
N GLU A 391 -5.62 -34.28 4.34
CA GLU A 391 -4.29 -33.74 4.00
C GLU A 391 -4.30 -32.83 2.76
N GLY A 392 -5.34 -32.94 1.93
CA GLY A 392 -5.49 -32.12 0.72
C GLY A 392 -5.48 -30.62 1.02
N PHE A 393 -5.94 -30.19 2.19
CA PHE A 393 -5.94 -28.78 2.59
C PHE A 393 -4.54 -28.18 2.83
N GLU A 394 -3.52 -29.02 3.03
CA GLU A 394 -2.13 -28.57 3.22
C GLU A 394 -1.31 -28.76 1.95
N ASN A 395 -1.53 -29.87 1.24
CA ASN A 395 -0.74 -30.26 0.08
C ASN A 395 -1.21 -29.62 -1.24
N VAL A 396 -2.51 -29.40 -1.42
CA VAL A 396 -3.09 -28.91 -2.67
C VAL A 396 -3.36 -27.40 -2.57
N PRO A 397 -2.78 -26.55 -3.43
CA PRO A 397 -2.88 -25.10 -3.29
C PRO A 397 -4.32 -24.58 -3.46
N GLU A 398 -5.13 -25.20 -4.32
CA GLU A 398 -6.53 -24.85 -4.53
C GLU A 398 -7.38 -25.11 -3.28
N LEU A 399 -7.18 -26.26 -2.63
CA LEU A 399 -7.85 -26.61 -1.38
C LEU A 399 -7.38 -25.72 -0.24
N ARG A 400 -6.09 -25.38 -0.19
CA ARG A 400 -5.55 -24.42 0.78
C ARG A 400 -6.21 -23.05 0.62
N GLN A 401 -6.37 -22.57 -0.61
CA GLN A 401 -7.11 -21.33 -0.88
C GLN A 401 -8.57 -21.44 -0.44
N LEU A 402 -9.26 -22.55 -0.76
CA LEU A 402 -10.63 -22.77 -0.31
C LEU A 402 -10.74 -22.74 1.23
N LYS A 403 -9.82 -23.39 1.94
CA LYS A 403 -9.74 -23.37 3.41
C LYS A 403 -9.62 -21.94 3.95
N GLU A 404 -8.75 -21.12 3.36
CA GLU A 404 -8.61 -19.71 3.75
C GLU A 404 -9.90 -18.92 3.52
N VAL A 405 -10.53 -19.06 2.35
CA VAL A 405 -11.76 -18.35 1.99
C VAL A 405 -12.93 -18.79 2.88
N LEU A 406 -13.10 -20.09 3.14
CA LEU A 406 -14.15 -20.61 4.01
C LEU A 406 -13.94 -20.20 5.47
N THR A 407 -12.69 -20.20 5.94
CA THR A 407 -12.36 -19.72 7.28
C THR A 407 -12.76 -18.26 7.42
N ASP A 408 -12.42 -17.41 6.45
CA ASP A 408 -12.75 -15.99 6.48
C ASP A 408 -14.27 -15.75 6.36
N LEU A 409 -14.95 -16.55 5.54
CA LEU A 409 -16.41 -16.50 5.38
C LEU A 409 -17.12 -16.87 6.68
N PHE A 410 -16.71 -17.95 7.38
CA PHE A 410 -17.45 -18.49 8.51
C PHE A 410 -17.00 -17.99 9.89
N ARG A 411 -15.75 -17.54 10.09
CA ARG A 411 -15.19 -17.20 11.41
C ARG A 411 -15.97 -16.15 12.23
N GLY A 412 -16.60 -15.17 11.57
CA GLY A 412 -17.28 -14.07 12.24
C GLY A 412 -16.33 -13.08 12.92
N GLU A 413 -16.76 -12.52 14.05
CA GLU A 413 -15.96 -11.57 14.84
C GLU A 413 -14.90 -12.25 15.71
N VAL A 414 -13.76 -11.59 15.86
CA VAL A 414 -12.70 -12.03 16.77
C VAL A 414 -13.10 -11.56 18.18
N VAL A 415 -13.21 -12.50 19.10
CA VAL A 415 -13.61 -12.27 20.50
C VAL A 415 -12.59 -12.95 21.39
N ASP A 416 -12.25 -12.32 22.52
CA ASP A 416 -11.28 -12.85 23.48
C ASP A 416 -11.90 -13.90 24.40
N ASN A 417 -13.18 -13.72 24.73
CA ASN A 417 -13.94 -14.61 25.61
C ASN A 417 -15.17 -15.16 24.89
N ILE A 418 -15.47 -16.44 25.12
CA ILE A 418 -16.61 -17.14 24.54
C ILE A 418 -17.45 -17.72 25.67
N ASN A 419 -18.76 -17.53 25.60
CA ASN A 419 -19.70 -18.16 26.52
C ASN A 419 -19.89 -19.64 26.13
N LEU A 420 -19.83 -20.55 27.12
CA LEU A 420 -20.03 -21.99 26.93
C LEU A 420 -21.41 -22.32 26.32
N THR A 421 -22.44 -21.52 26.60
CA THR A 421 -23.77 -21.71 26.01
C THR A 421 -23.79 -21.40 24.50
N GLY A 422 -22.82 -20.65 24.01
CA GLY A 422 -22.65 -20.35 22.58
C GLY A 422 -21.90 -21.44 21.80
N LEU A 423 -21.49 -22.54 22.45
CA LEU A 423 -20.80 -23.65 21.82
C LEU A 423 -21.78 -24.69 21.27
N ASP A 424 -22.52 -24.31 20.24
CA ASP A 424 -23.65 -25.11 19.72
C ASP A 424 -23.49 -25.59 18.28
N ARG A 425 -22.56 -25.02 17.50
CA ARG A 425 -22.39 -25.37 16.07
C ARG A 425 -20.94 -25.63 15.65
N ALA A 426 -20.78 -26.55 14.71
CA ALA A 426 -19.55 -26.82 14.00
C ALA A 426 -19.80 -26.95 12.48
N TYR A 427 -18.94 -26.30 11.69
CA TYR A 427 -18.80 -26.56 10.26
C TYR A 427 -17.66 -27.55 10.04
N ILE A 428 -17.95 -28.67 9.40
CA ILE A 428 -16.98 -29.71 9.09
C ILE A 428 -16.75 -29.69 7.59
N CYS A 429 -15.50 -29.44 7.21
CA CYS A 429 -15.04 -29.42 5.83
C CYS A 429 -14.11 -30.63 5.63
N SER A 430 -14.58 -31.65 4.90
CA SER A 430 -13.81 -32.88 4.65
C SER A 430 -13.33 -32.93 3.21
N ALA A 431 -12.01 -32.95 2.99
CA ALA A 431 -11.41 -33.12 1.67
C ALA A 431 -11.35 -34.61 1.31
N ILE A 432 -12.11 -35.01 0.28
CA ILE A 432 -12.13 -36.41 -0.21
C ILE A 432 -11.17 -36.59 -1.38
N SER A 433 -11.11 -35.59 -2.23
CA SER A 433 -10.31 -35.59 -3.44
C SER A 433 -9.63 -34.24 -3.57
N PRO A 434 -8.56 -34.12 -4.38
CA PRO A 434 -7.89 -32.84 -4.61
C PRO A 434 -8.82 -31.72 -5.10
N THR A 435 -10.01 -32.07 -5.62
CA THR A 435 -11.00 -31.12 -6.15
C THR A 435 -12.33 -31.11 -5.40
N LYS A 436 -12.62 -32.09 -4.53
CA LYS A 436 -13.95 -32.27 -3.91
C LYS A 436 -13.88 -32.21 -2.40
N VAL A 437 -14.68 -31.31 -1.83
CA VAL A 437 -14.80 -31.06 -0.39
C VAL A 437 -16.25 -31.18 0.04
N PHE A 438 -16.53 -31.95 1.08
CA PHE A 438 -17.84 -31.93 1.74
C PHE A 438 -17.89 -30.86 2.81
N LEU A 439 -18.94 -30.05 2.78
CA LEU A 439 -19.27 -29.09 3.82
C LEU A 439 -20.53 -29.56 4.55
N THR A 440 -20.39 -29.86 5.83
CA THR A 440 -21.49 -30.29 6.70
C THR A 440 -21.64 -29.35 7.89
N HIS A 441 -22.86 -28.89 8.14
CA HIS A 441 -23.20 -28.12 9.34
C HIS A 441 -23.82 -29.03 10.40
N CYS A 442 -23.13 -29.14 11.54
CA CYS A 442 -23.51 -29.98 12.68
C CYS A 442 -23.78 -29.14 13.92
N ALA A 443 -24.80 -29.52 14.69
CA ALA A 443 -24.99 -29.05 16.05
C ALA A 443 -24.21 -29.93 17.03
N ILE A 444 -23.72 -29.31 18.11
CA ILE A 444 -22.93 -29.95 19.15
C ILE A 444 -23.83 -30.31 20.32
N LYS A 445 -23.88 -31.60 20.66
CA LYS A 445 -24.56 -32.12 21.84
C LYS A 445 -23.53 -32.59 22.85
N LEU A 446 -23.53 -31.98 24.03
CA LEU A 446 -22.64 -32.35 25.13
C LEU A 446 -23.35 -33.33 26.06
N LYS A 447 -22.78 -34.53 26.24
CA LYS A 447 -23.24 -35.55 27.18
C LYS A 447 -22.29 -35.67 28.38
N LYS A 448 -22.84 -36.03 29.54
CA LYS A 448 -22.06 -36.31 30.75
C LYS A 448 -21.15 -37.52 30.51
N SER A 449 -19.85 -37.36 30.74
CA SER A 449 -18.81 -38.38 30.54
C SER A 449 -18.23 -38.95 31.84
N GLY A 450 -18.51 -38.31 32.98
CA GLY A 450 -17.90 -38.64 34.27
C GLY A 450 -16.55 -37.94 34.53
N THR A 451 -16.00 -37.23 33.54
CA THR A 451 -14.79 -36.40 33.68
C THR A 451 -15.12 -34.90 33.50
N ILE A 452 -14.12 -34.03 33.63
CA ILE A 452 -14.26 -32.58 33.40
C ILE A 452 -14.60 -32.27 31.93
N VAL A 453 -14.22 -33.15 30.99
CA VAL A 453 -14.46 -32.97 29.55
C VAL A 453 -15.72 -33.76 29.15
N PRO A 454 -16.80 -33.11 28.68
CA PRO A 454 -18.02 -33.80 28.26
C PRO A 454 -17.79 -34.64 27.00
N ARG A 455 -18.59 -35.69 26.82
CA ARG A 455 -18.61 -36.46 25.57
C ARG A 455 -19.35 -35.64 24.52
N ILE A 456 -18.68 -35.37 23.41
CA ILE A 456 -19.21 -34.56 22.30
C ILE A 456 -19.87 -35.49 21.28
N GLU A 457 -21.14 -35.25 20.98
CA GLU A 457 -21.86 -35.87 19.87
C GLU A 457 -22.25 -34.80 18.86
N LEU A 458 -22.14 -35.13 17.58
CA LEU A 458 -22.45 -34.23 16.48
C LEU A 458 -23.74 -34.70 15.81
N VAL A 459 -24.68 -33.78 15.63
CA VAL A 459 -25.95 -34.03 14.93
C VAL A 459 -26.01 -33.15 13.71
N GLU A 460 -26.20 -33.71 12.53
CA GLU A 460 -26.33 -32.93 11.30
C GLU A 460 -27.62 -32.11 11.30
N VAL A 461 -27.49 -30.79 11.16
CA VAL A 461 -28.62 -29.85 11.13
C VAL A 461 -28.79 -29.18 9.76
N GLY A 462 -27.76 -29.27 8.91
CA GLY A 462 -27.75 -28.69 7.56
C GLY A 462 -27.46 -27.18 7.54
N PRO A 463 -27.05 -26.58 6.40
CA PRO A 463 -26.90 -27.22 5.10
C PRO A 463 -25.76 -28.23 5.05
N SER A 464 -25.96 -29.24 4.21
CA SER A 464 -24.88 -30.11 3.74
C SER A 464 -24.74 -29.94 2.24
N MET A 465 -23.52 -29.79 1.75
CA MET A 465 -23.27 -29.64 0.32
C MET A 465 -21.87 -30.11 -0.06
N ASP A 466 -21.74 -30.56 -1.30
CA ASP A 466 -20.47 -30.90 -1.88
C ASP A 466 -19.95 -29.70 -2.67
N LEU A 467 -18.72 -29.30 -2.40
CA LEU A 467 -18.01 -28.24 -3.10
C LEU A 467 -16.99 -28.87 -4.04
N VAL A 468 -17.22 -28.73 -5.35
CA VAL A 468 -16.30 -29.16 -6.40
C VAL A 468 -15.56 -27.95 -6.93
N ILE A 469 -14.26 -27.87 -6.69
CA ILE A 469 -13.41 -26.77 -7.15
C ILE A 469 -13.34 -26.75 -8.67
N ARG A 470 -13.45 -25.55 -9.25
CA ARG A 470 -13.36 -25.30 -10.69
C ARG A 470 -12.20 -24.36 -11.00
N ARG A 471 -12.47 -23.07 -11.15
CA ARG A 471 -11.46 -22.04 -11.44
C ARG A 471 -11.06 -21.32 -10.17
N ASN A 472 -9.82 -20.86 -10.11
CA ASN A 472 -9.37 -19.92 -9.10
C ASN A 472 -8.52 -18.79 -9.71
N ARG A 473 -8.41 -17.70 -8.95
CA ARG A 473 -7.49 -16.58 -9.22
C ARG A 473 -6.81 -16.27 -7.89
N LEU A 474 -5.48 -16.33 -7.89
CA LEU A 474 -4.65 -15.99 -6.73
C LEU A 474 -4.34 -14.49 -6.73
N PRO A 475 -4.12 -13.88 -5.55
CA PRO A 475 -3.70 -12.49 -5.44
C PRO A 475 -2.27 -12.32 -5.97
N ASN A 476 -1.94 -11.12 -6.43
CA ASN A 476 -0.56 -10.75 -6.72
C ASN A 476 0.27 -10.77 -5.42
N GLU A 477 1.52 -11.26 -5.49
CA GLU A 477 2.40 -11.38 -4.33
C GLU A 477 2.69 -10.03 -3.64
N GLY A 478 2.72 -8.93 -4.40
CA GLY A 478 2.83 -7.57 -3.82
C GLY A 478 1.62 -7.21 -2.96
N LEU A 479 0.41 -7.41 -3.51
CA LEU A 479 -0.86 -7.16 -2.81
C LEU A 479 -1.03 -8.09 -1.61
N ARG A 480 -0.62 -9.35 -1.73
CA ARG A 480 -0.61 -10.32 -0.63
C ARG A 480 0.29 -9.89 0.51
N LYS A 481 1.49 -9.38 0.24
CA LYS A 481 2.39 -8.85 1.27
C LYS A 481 1.81 -7.63 1.97
N GLU A 482 1.13 -6.77 1.22
CA GLU A 482 0.45 -5.60 1.76
C GLU A 482 -0.73 -5.98 2.66
N ALA A 483 -1.59 -6.89 2.19
CA ALA A 483 -2.73 -7.39 2.95
C ALA A 483 -2.33 -8.16 4.23
N MET A 484 -1.17 -8.82 4.22
CA MET A 484 -0.64 -9.56 5.37
C MET A 484 0.21 -8.70 6.32
N LYS A 485 0.28 -7.39 6.10
CA LYS A 485 1.02 -6.48 6.95
C LYS A 485 0.37 -6.40 8.33
N THR A 486 1.17 -6.61 9.37
CA THR A 486 0.71 -6.52 10.76
C THR A 486 1.00 -5.14 11.34
N SER A 487 0.17 -4.71 12.29
CA SER A 487 0.38 -3.45 13.00
C SER A 487 1.66 -3.48 13.84
N LYS A 488 2.32 -2.31 13.93
CA LYS A 488 3.55 -2.13 14.71
C LYS A 488 3.31 -2.22 16.23
N ASP A 489 2.06 -2.04 16.65
CA ASP A 489 1.64 -2.00 18.05
C ASP A 489 1.33 -3.39 18.62
N LYS A 490 1.47 -4.46 17.83
CA LYS A 490 1.44 -5.81 18.39
C LYS A 490 2.53 -5.95 19.47
N PRO A 491 2.28 -6.75 20.53
CA PRO A 491 3.27 -6.98 21.57
C PRO A 491 4.59 -7.38 20.91
N LYS A 492 5.63 -6.56 21.15
CA LYS A 492 6.94 -6.76 20.55
C LYS A 492 7.39 -8.19 20.86
N LYS A 493 7.92 -8.90 19.86
CA LYS A 493 8.50 -10.24 20.04
C LYS A 493 9.37 -10.24 21.30
N LYS A 494 9.28 -11.31 22.11
CA LYS A 494 10.07 -11.47 23.34
C LYS A 494 11.50 -11.04 23.07
N ILE A 495 11.92 -9.94 23.70
CA ILE A 495 13.29 -9.46 23.57
C ILE A 495 14.16 -10.51 24.27
N LYS A 496 15.16 -11.03 23.56
CA LYS A 496 16.05 -12.06 24.10
C LYS A 496 16.59 -11.59 25.45
N ASN A 497 16.56 -12.46 26.44
CA ASN A 497 17.04 -12.21 27.80
C ASN A 497 16.29 -11.11 28.58
N VAL A 498 15.13 -10.65 28.11
CA VAL A 498 14.31 -9.68 28.84
C VAL A 498 12.95 -10.29 29.11
N GLU A 499 12.56 -10.28 30.37
CA GLU A 499 11.26 -10.74 30.85
C GLU A 499 10.56 -9.57 31.55
N GLN A 500 9.34 -9.26 31.14
CA GLN A 500 8.51 -8.26 31.79
C GLN A 500 7.62 -9.00 32.79
N ASN A 501 7.86 -8.77 34.07
CA ASN A 501 7.11 -9.37 35.16
C ASN A 501 6.19 -8.28 35.74
N GLU A 502 4.91 -8.58 35.93
CA GLU A 502 3.92 -7.60 36.40
C GLU A 502 4.24 -7.06 37.79
N VAL A 503 4.88 -7.88 38.63
CA VAL A 503 5.24 -7.51 40.01
C VAL A 503 6.63 -6.89 40.09
N ARG A 504 7.61 -7.46 39.38
CA ARG A 504 9.04 -7.07 39.48
C ARG A 504 9.51 -6.11 38.39
N GLY A 505 8.62 -5.71 37.48
CA GLY A 505 8.96 -4.89 36.33
C GLY A 505 9.83 -5.64 35.30
N LYS A 506 10.73 -4.91 34.64
CA LYS A 506 11.54 -5.43 33.55
C LYS A 506 12.81 -6.10 34.09
N LEU A 507 12.90 -7.42 33.95
CA LEU A 507 14.04 -8.24 34.35
C LEU A 507 14.92 -8.58 33.15
N GLY A 508 16.24 -8.42 33.30
CA GLY A 508 17.23 -8.86 32.32
C GLY A 508 17.98 -10.10 32.82
N LYS A 509 18.00 -11.18 32.04
CA LYS A 509 18.84 -12.35 32.30
C LYS A 509 20.25 -12.09 31.75
N ILE A 510 21.24 -12.06 32.64
CA ILE A 510 22.65 -12.01 32.25
C ILE A 510 23.17 -13.44 32.27
N TYR A 511 23.67 -13.91 31.12
CA TYR A 511 24.34 -15.19 31.03
C TYR A 511 25.84 -14.97 31.27
N MET A 512 26.32 -15.37 32.43
CA MET A 512 27.76 -15.48 32.67
C MET A 512 28.25 -16.77 32.00
N PRO A 513 29.19 -16.70 31.04
CA PRO A 513 29.81 -17.89 30.50
C PRO A 513 30.64 -18.57 31.60
N ASP A 514 30.83 -19.89 31.48
CA ASP A 514 31.66 -20.64 32.42
C ASP A 514 33.07 -20.06 32.50
N GLN A 515 33.44 -19.57 33.68
CA GLN A 515 34.75 -18.96 33.93
C GLN A 515 35.76 -20.06 34.25
N ASN A 516 36.55 -20.48 33.27
CA ASN A 516 37.62 -21.47 33.44
C ASN A 516 38.89 -20.86 34.09
N VAL A 517 38.75 -20.31 35.31
CA VAL A 517 39.82 -19.56 35.99
C VAL A 517 41.06 -20.44 36.27
N GLY A 518 40.87 -21.75 36.50
CA GLY A 518 41.97 -22.69 36.73
C GLY A 518 42.89 -22.93 35.53
N LYS A 519 42.48 -22.56 34.31
CA LYS A 519 43.30 -22.67 33.08
C LYS A 519 44.11 -21.41 32.79
N ILE A 520 43.96 -20.35 33.59
CA ILE A 520 44.65 -19.08 33.38
C ILE A 520 46.03 -19.19 34.06
N PRO A 521 47.14 -19.25 33.31
CA PRO A 521 48.46 -19.18 33.91
C PRO A 521 48.64 -17.80 34.56
N LEU A 522 49.06 -17.77 35.83
CA LEU A 522 49.36 -16.50 36.50
C LEU A 522 50.51 -15.79 35.77
N PRO A 523 50.29 -14.56 35.25
CA PRO A 523 51.26 -13.87 34.40
C PRO A 523 52.53 -13.46 35.15
N ASP A 524 52.48 -13.44 36.48
CA ASP A 524 53.61 -13.03 37.30
C ASP A 524 53.87 -14.08 38.39
N LYS A 525 54.71 -15.08 38.06
CA LYS A 525 55.45 -15.80 39.11
C LYS A 525 56.46 -14.81 39.67
N SER A 526 56.00 -13.92 40.53
CA SER A 526 56.85 -12.90 41.14
C SER A 526 58.11 -13.58 41.69
N LYS A 527 59.27 -12.92 41.54
CA LYS A 527 60.57 -13.54 41.89
C LYS A 527 60.62 -14.08 43.34
N GLY A 528 59.72 -13.62 44.22
CA GLY A 528 59.58 -14.08 45.61
C GLY A 528 58.89 -15.45 45.81
N VAL A 529 58.25 -16.02 44.77
CA VAL A 529 57.58 -17.33 44.82
C VAL A 529 58.48 -18.47 44.33
N LYS A 530 59.66 -18.16 43.77
CA LYS A 530 60.63 -19.18 43.33
C LYS A 530 61.37 -19.76 44.55
N ARG A 531 61.03 -20.99 44.91
CA ARG A 531 61.61 -21.77 46.03
C ARG A 531 63.13 -21.94 45.92
N GLU A 532 63.63 -22.08 44.69
CA GLU A 532 65.06 -22.24 44.36
C GLU A 532 65.95 -21.14 44.95
N ARG A 533 65.46 -19.90 45.04
CA ARG A 533 66.24 -18.78 45.59
C ARG A 533 66.21 -18.69 47.11
N ARG A 534 65.14 -19.19 47.75
CA ARG A 534 65.09 -19.34 49.21
C ARG A 534 66.06 -20.43 49.66
N GLU A 535 66.15 -21.51 48.90
CA GLU A 535 67.11 -22.61 49.13
C GLU A 535 68.55 -22.18 48.85
N ALA A 536 68.82 -21.41 47.78
CA ALA A 536 70.15 -20.84 47.52
C ALA A 536 70.63 -19.85 48.61
N LYS A 537 69.70 -19.06 49.19
CA LYS A 537 70.02 -18.15 50.29
C LYS A 537 70.29 -18.88 51.61
N LEU A 538 69.69 -20.07 51.81
CA LEU A 538 70.00 -20.93 52.94
C LEU A 538 71.40 -21.57 52.79
N LYS A 539 71.73 -22.10 51.61
CA LYS A 539 73.07 -22.67 51.33
C LYS A 539 74.20 -21.64 51.47
N HIS A 540 74.04 -20.42 50.95
CA HIS A 540 75.06 -19.37 51.13
C HIS A 540 75.23 -18.88 52.58
N LYS A 541 74.27 -19.17 53.46
CA LYS A 541 74.36 -18.82 54.89
C LYS A 541 75.16 -19.84 55.69
N GLU A 542 75.27 -21.08 55.21
CA GLU A 542 76.08 -22.14 55.85
C GLU A 542 77.58 -21.97 55.54
N GLU A 543 77.95 -21.57 54.32
CA GLU A 543 79.36 -21.41 53.91
C GLU A 543 80.05 -20.18 54.54
N GLY A 544 79.31 -19.21 55.06
CA GLY A 544 79.84 -17.98 55.68
C GLY A 544 80.32 -18.10 57.13
N SER A 545 80.41 -19.32 57.68
CA SER A 545 80.69 -19.56 59.11
C SER A 545 81.85 -20.52 59.41
N ALA A 546 82.74 -20.79 58.44
CA ALA A 546 83.99 -21.53 58.69
C ALA A 546 85.18 -20.57 58.91
N SER A 547 85.84 -20.72 60.06
CA SER A 547 86.72 -19.79 60.75
C SER A 547 88.02 -19.38 60.03
N LYS A 548 88.39 -18.11 60.21
CA LYS A 548 89.79 -17.65 60.31
C LYS A 548 90.57 -18.51 61.33
N LYS A 549 91.68 -19.12 60.91
CA LYS A 549 92.86 -19.31 61.76
C LYS A 549 94.14 -18.96 60.98
N GLN A 550 94.97 -18.17 61.65
CA GLN A 550 96.24 -17.59 61.22
C GLN A 550 97.40 -18.60 61.21
N LYS A 551 98.46 -18.27 60.44
CA LYS A 551 99.94 -18.37 60.65
C LYS A 551 100.51 -19.63 61.36
N GLU A 552 101.67 -20.20 61.02
CA GLU A 552 102.97 -19.61 60.63
C GLU A 552 103.95 -20.75 60.18
N SER A 553 105.00 -20.36 59.43
CA SER A 553 106.36 -20.96 59.28
C SER A 553 106.57 -22.46 58.99
N GLU A 554 106.96 -22.79 57.75
CA GLU A 554 108.35 -23.10 57.31
C GLU A 554 108.46 -22.95 55.78
#